data_AF-A0A7S2FHG0-F1
#
_entry.id   AF-A0A7S2FHG0-F1
#
_cell.length_a   1.000
_cell.length_b   1.000
_cell.length_c   1.000
_cell.angle_alpha   90.00
_cell.angle_beta   90.00
_cell.angle_gamma   90.00
#
_symmetry.space_group_name_H-M   'P 1'
#
loop_
_entity.id
_entity.type
_entity.pdbx_description
1 polymer ?
#
loop_
_entity_poly.entity_id
_entity_poly.type
_entity_poly.pdbx_seq_one_letter_code
_entity_poly.pdbx_strand_id
1 'polypeptide(L)'
;QKFWFRKNIAPPQPDDFAEKAELVRMAAAAKAAGLVDDGEEPCGPAIGCTDEVPCFGGTGADDEYEEMSIAEILTGKGDYYPGLIPLVYGYLEHISVSETIKKQVHQYLDLIEARATGESMTNAAWIREFVTSHPEYKQDSVVSDGIAYDLCNACREIGEGKRAAPELLLPMVEKVRELNPDMAYDVPLDAAKITGDDLRQGLVQSYFSRASRRKLNKAAAAQGAGVPVSPSDWK
;
A
#
# COMPACT_ATOMS: atom_id res chain seq x y z
N GLN A 1 -17.57 8.36 2.89
CA GLN A 1 -18.06 8.17 1.50
C GLN A 1 -18.05 6.68 1.20
N LYS A 2 -19.02 6.18 0.43
CA LYS A 2 -19.09 4.77 0.02
C LYS A 2 -18.87 4.66 -1.49
N PHE A 3 -18.36 3.51 -1.91
CA PHE A 3 -18.00 3.18 -3.28
C PHE A 3 -18.55 1.80 -3.60
N TRP A 4 -19.04 1.60 -4.83
CA TRP A 4 -19.39 0.27 -5.32
C TRP A 4 -18.11 -0.53 -5.56
N PHE A 5 -17.92 -1.62 -4.81
CA PHE A 5 -16.73 -2.46 -4.87
C PHE A 5 -17.11 -3.94 -5.00
N ARG A 6 -16.29 -4.68 -5.73
CA ARG A 6 -16.53 -6.10 -6.03
C ARG A 6 -16.22 -6.97 -4.82
N LYS A 7 -17.16 -7.81 -4.39
CA LYS A 7 -16.97 -8.69 -3.22
C LYS A 7 -16.02 -9.85 -3.51
N ASN A 8 -16.12 -10.42 -4.72
CA ASN A 8 -15.35 -11.58 -5.15
C ASN A 8 -14.04 -11.13 -5.82
N ILE A 9 -12.95 -11.09 -5.04
CA ILE A 9 -11.62 -10.72 -5.55
C ILE A 9 -11.04 -11.83 -6.45
N ALA A 10 -11.31 -13.09 -6.11
CA ALA A 10 -10.86 -14.25 -6.87
C ALA A 10 -11.98 -14.81 -7.76
N PRO A 11 -11.65 -15.36 -8.95
CA PRO A 11 -12.60 -16.17 -9.68
C PRO A 11 -12.94 -17.40 -8.82
N PRO A 12 -14.24 -17.77 -8.72
CA PRO A 12 -14.63 -18.94 -7.96
C PRO A 12 -13.96 -20.19 -8.54
N GLN A 13 -13.51 -21.04 -7.64
CA GLN A 13 -12.96 -22.34 -7.93
C GLN A 13 -14.10 -23.34 -8.24
N PRO A 14 -13.82 -24.47 -8.92
CA PRO A 14 -14.83 -25.46 -9.29
C PRO A 14 -15.70 -25.98 -8.13
N ASP A 15 -15.13 -26.02 -6.93
CA ASP A 15 -15.79 -26.37 -5.66
C ASP A 15 -16.71 -25.26 -5.15
N ASP A 16 -16.37 -23.98 -5.33
CA ASP A 16 -17.26 -22.86 -5.01
C ASP A 16 -18.58 -22.92 -5.80
N PHE A 17 -18.54 -23.46 -7.03
CA PHE A 17 -19.75 -23.68 -7.84
C PHE A 17 -20.63 -24.81 -7.29
N ALA A 18 -20.03 -25.84 -6.67
CA ALA A 18 -20.79 -26.95 -6.09
C ALA A 18 -21.56 -26.48 -4.85
N GLU A 19 -20.91 -25.70 -3.99
CA GLU A 19 -21.51 -25.11 -2.79
C GLU A 19 -22.59 -24.08 -3.16
N LYS A 20 -22.31 -23.21 -4.15
CA LYS A 20 -23.30 -22.23 -4.65
C LYS A 20 -24.50 -22.91 -5.33
N ALA A 21 -24.28 -24.01 -6.06
CA ALA A 21 -25.37 -24.79 -6.65
C ALA A 21 -26.23 -25.51 -5.60
N GLU A 22 -25.64 -25.95 -4.49
CA GLU A 22 -26.36 -26.53 -3.37
C GLU A 22 -27.22 -25.48 -2.65
N LEU A 23 -26.66 -24.29 -2.37
CA LEU A 23 -27.40 -23.14 -1.83
C LEU A 23 -28.56 -22.71 -2.73
N VAL A 24 -28.35 -22.63 -4.04
CA VAL A 24 -29.42 -22.31 -5.01
C VAL A 24 -30.50 -23.38 -5.04
N ARG A 25 -30.13 -24.67 -4.95
CA ARG A 25 -31.10 -25.78 -4.85
C ARG A 25 -31.89 -25.74 -3.54
N MET A 26 -31.23 -25.42 -2.43
CA MET A 26 -31.87 -25.24 -1.12
C MET A 26 -32.82 -24.04 -1.12
N ALA A 27 -32.43 -22.91 -1.71
CA ALA A 27 -33.28 -21.74 -1.86
C ALA A 27 -34.49 -22.02 -2.78
N ALA A 28 -34.27 -22.73 -3.90
CA ALA A 28 -35.35 -23.16 -4.78
C ALA A 28 -36.30 -24.16 -4.10
N ALA A 29 -35.77 -25.08 -3.28
CA ALA A 29 -36.57 -26.00 -2.48
C ALA A 29 -37.36 -25.29 -1.37
N ALA A 30 -36.77 -24.30 -0.71
CA ALA A 30 -37.44 -23.47 0.29
C ALA A 30 -38.55 -22.60 -0.35
N LYS A 31 -38.30 -22.08 -1.56
CA LYS A 31 -39.32 -21.38 -2.37
C LYS A 31 -40.46 -22.32 -2.77
N ALA A 32 -40.16 -23.53 -3.22
CA ALA A 32 -41.16 -24.55 -3.54
C ALA A 32 -41.96 -25.01 -2.29
N ALA A 33 -41.37 -24.91 -1.11
CA ALA A 33 -42.01 -25.21 0.17
C ALA A 33 -42.81 -24.03 0.75
N GLY A 34 -42.88 -22.89 0.06
CA GLY A 34 -43.67 -21.72 0.50
C GLY A 34 -43.10 -21.00 1.72
N LEU A 35 -41.80 -21.11 1.98
CA LEU A 35 -41.13 -20.53 3.14
C LEU A 35 -40.56 -19.12 2.89
N VAL A 36 -40.71 -18.55 1.68
CA VAL A 36 -40.17 -17.24 1.27
C VAL A 36 -41.21 -16.51 0.40
N ASP A 37 -41.51 -15.25 0.74
CA ASP A 37 -42.57 -14.40 0.15
C ASP A 37 -42.09 -13.59 -1.09
N ASP A 38 -42.99 -13.35 -2.04
CA ASP A 38 -42.75 -12.85 -3.41
C ASP A 38 -42.53 -11.32 -3.52
N GLY A 39 -41.44 -10.80 -2.93
CA GLY A 39 -41.11 -9.38 -3.04
C GLY A 39 -39.74 -9.09 -3.66
N GLU A 40 -39.60 -9.21 -4.99
CA GLU A 40 -38.87 -8.31 -5.93
C GLU A 40 -38.67 -9.03 -7.30
N GLU A 41 -39.20 -8.48 -8.40
CA GLU A 41 -38.88 -8.90 -9.78
C GLU A 41 -37.72 -8.05 -10.35
N PRO A 42 -36.64 -8.63 -10.92
CA PRO A 42 -35.62 -7.84 -11.58
C PRO A 42 -36.02 -7.48 -13.02
N CYS A 43 -35.75 -6.23 -13.39
CA CYS A 43 -36.12 -5.61 -14.65
C CYS A 43 -35.06 -5.77 -15.76
N GLY A 44 -35.52 -5.93 -17.02
CA GLY A 44 -34.84 -5.39 -18.22
C GLY A 44 -34.07 -6.37 -19.13
N PRO A 45 -34.08 -6.18 -20.47
CA PRO A 45 -33.69 -7.19 -21.47
C PRO A 45 -32.19 -7.21 -21.80
N ALA A 46 -31.72 -8.42 -22.13
CA ALA A 46 -30.33 -8.77 -22.44
C ALA A 46 -29.81 -8.15 -23.75
N ILE A 47 -28.61 -7.57 -23.69
CA ILE A 47 -27.76 -7.26 -24.86
C ILE A 47 -26.72 -8.38 -24.95
N GLY A 48 -26.71 -9.08 -26.09
CA GLY A 48 -25.91 -10.28 -26.33
C GLY A 48 -24.39 -10.05 -26.27
N CYS A 49 -23.69 -11.03 -25.72
CA CYS A 49 -22.24 -11.20 -25.82
C CYS A 49 -21.96 -12.63 -26.26
N THR A 50 -21.07 -12.77 -27.25
CA THR A 50 -20.72 -13.98 -28.00
C THR A 50 -19.77 -14.93 -27.24
N ASP A 51 -19.80 -16.21 -27.64
CA ASP A 51 -19.46 -17.41 -26.86
C ASP A 51 -17.98 -17.79 -26.59
N GLU A 52 -16.96 -16.96 -26.84
CA GLU A 52 -15.55 -17.45 -26.74
C GLU A 52 -14.66 -16.82 -25.66
N VAL A 53 -15.25 -16.01 -24.77
CA VAL A 53 -14.69 -15.80 -23.43
C VAL A 53 -15.89 -15.81 -22.50
N PRO A 54 -15.97 -16.67 -21.47
CA PRO A 54 -16.97 -16.50 -20.44
C PRO A 54 -16.58 -15.22 -19.68
N CYS A 55 -17.03 -14.07 -20.19
CA CYS A 55 -17.32 -12.91 -19.38
C CYS A 55 -18.11 -13.47 -18.21
N PHE A 56 -17.50 -13.38 -17.02
CA PHE A 56 -17.94 -14.06 -15.81
C PHE A 56 -19.39 -13.64 -15.51
N GLY A 57 -20.32 -14.38 -16.09
CA GLY A 57 -21.73 -14.04 -16.17
C GLY A 57 -22.37 -14.41 -14.86
N GLY A 58 -22.46 -13.42 -13.97
CA GLY A 58 -23.28 -13.53 -12.78
C GLY A 58 -24.70 -13.93 -13.16
N THR A 59 -25.23 -14.93 -12.45
CA THR A 59 -26.64 -14.93 -12.12
C THR A 59 -26.88 -13.64 -11.32
N GLY A 60 -27.38 -12.60 -11.99
CA GLY A 60 -27.56 -11.24 -11.45
C GLY A 60 -26.26 -10.43 -11.40
N ALA A 61 -26.18 -9.36 -12.20
CA ALA A 61 -25.07 -8.39 -12.14
C ALA A 61 -25.05 -7.60 -10.81
N ASP A 62 -26.15 -7.64 -10.04
CA ASP A 62 -26.36 -6.84 -8.84
C ASP A 62 -25.73 -7.45 -7.57
N ASP A 63 -25.43 -8.75 -7.54
CA ASP A 63 -24.85 -9.42 -6.36
C ASP A 63 -23.31 -9.37 -6.29
N GLU A 64 -22.66 -8.91 -7.37
CA GLU A 64 -21.21 -8.90 -7.47
C GLU A 64 -20.56 -7.68 -6.79
N TYR A 65 -21.29 -6.57 -6.71
CA TYR A 65 -20.83 -5.30 -6.17
C TYR A 65 -21.60 -4.92 -4.91
N GLU A 66 -20.94 -4.25 -3.98
CA GLU A 66 -21.57 -3.70 -2.79
C GLU A 66 -20.94 -2.36 -2.41
N GLU A 67 -21.75 -1.50 -1.80
CA GLU A 67 -21.25 -0.27 -1.23
C GLU A 67 -20.33 -0.51 -0.03
N MET A 68 -19.07 -0.12 -0.18
CA MET A 68 -18.06 -0.17 0.87
C MET A 68 -17.33 1.18 0.95
N SER A 69 -16.96 1.58 2.16
CA SER A 69 -16.00 2.66 2.39
C SER A 69 -14.59 2.23 2.00
N ILE A 70 -13.68 3.18 1.78
CA ILE A 70 -12.28 2.87 1.48
C ILE A 70 -11.62 2.07 2.63
N ALA A 71 -11.98 2.38 3.89
CA ALA A 71 -11.55 1.60 5.04
C ALA A 71 -12.00 0.14 4.93
N GLU A 72 -13.30 -0.11 4.71
CA GLU A 72 -13.85 -1.47 4.56
C GLU A 72 -13.22 -2.23 3.38
N ILE A 73 -12.96 -1.55 2.26
CA ILE A 73 -12.31 -2.16 1.09
C ILE A 73 -10.89 -2.64 1.44
N LEU A 74 -10.16 -1.88 2.25
CA LEU A 74 -8.76 -2.15 2.58
C LEU A 74 -8.61 -3.11 3.76
N THR A 75 -9.38 -2.94 4.84
CA THR A 75 -9.24 -3.71 6.08
C THR A 75 -10.22 -4.86 6.21
N GLY A 76 -11.27 -4.89 5.39
CA GLY A 76 -12.28 -5.93 5.38
C GLY A 76 -13.67 -5.43 5.79
N LYS A 77 -14.69 -6.24 5.50
CA LYS A 77 -16.09 -5.95 5.81
C LYS A 77 -16.81 -7.24 6.23
N GLY A 78 -17.14 -7.32 7.51
CA GLY A 78 -17.75 -8.52 8.10
C GLY A 78 -16.86 -9.76 7.97
N ASP A 79 -17.49 -10.94 7.98
CA ASP A 79 -16.77 -12.23 7.99
C ASP A 79 -16.51 -12.80 6.59
N TYR A 80 -17.06 -12.17 5.54
CA TYR A 80 -17.00 -12.69 4.17
C TYR A 80 -15.93 -12.00 3.31
N TYR A 81 -15.62 -10.73 3.58
CA TYR A 81 -14.66 -9.95 2.80
C TYR A 81 -13.43 -9.63 3.67
N PRO A 82 -12.28 -10.27 3.44
CA PRO A 82 -11.11 -10.13 4.29
C PRO A 82 -10.40 -8.78 4.15
N GLY A 83 -10.61 -8.03 3.06
CA GLY A 83 -9.87 -6.78 2.80
C GLY A 83 -8.57 -6.98 2.03
N LEU A 84 -8.13 -5.95 1.32
CA LEU A 84 -6.92 -6.00 0.51
C LEU A 84 -5.64 -6.07 1.35
N ILE A 85 -5.59 -5.38 2.48
CA ILE A 85 -4.41 -5.33 3.36
C ILE A 85 -4.16 -6.72 4.00
N PRO A 86 -5.16 -7.41 4.59
CA PRO A 86 -4.96 -8.77 5.09
C PRO A 86 -4.54 -9.78 4.02
N LEU A 87 -5.01 -9.63 2.78
CA LEU A 87 -4.56 -10.48 1.66
C LEU A 87 -3.08 -10.25 1.34
N VAL A 88 -2.61 -9.00 1.37
CA VAL A 88 -1.18 -8.70 1.20
C VAL A 88 -0.36 -9.32 2.34
N TYR A 89 -0.83 -9.23 3.59
CA TYR A 89 -0.15 -9.88 4.72
C TYR A 89 -0.08 -11.40 4.58
N GLY A 90 -1.18 -12.05 4.18
CA GLY A 90 -1.21 -13.49 3.91
C GLY A 90 -0.24 -13.89 2.80
N TYR A 91 -0.13 -13.08 1.75
CA TYR A 91 0.83 -13.30 0.68
C TYR A 91 2.28 -13.19 1.18
N LEU A 92 2.62 -12.13 1.93
CA LEU A 92 3.96 -11.92 2.49
C LEU A 92 4.38 -13.07 3.43
N GLU A 93 3.44 -13.65 4.16
CA GLU A 93 3.67 -14.83 5.00
C GLU A 93 3.94 -16.08 4.14
N HIS A 94 3.11 -16.31 3.12
CA HIS A 94 3.27 -17.43 2.19
C HIS A 94 4.64 -17.44 1.51
N ILE A 95 5.12 -16.30 1.02
CA ILE A 95 6.44 -16.20 0.37
C ILE A 95 7.62 -16.16 1.36
N SER A 96 7.36 -16.25 2.68
CA SER A 96 8.39 -16.32 3.74
C SER A 96 9.47 -15.25 3.62
N VAL A 97 9.04 -13.99 3.42
CA VAL A 97 9.95 -12.84 3.27
C VAL A 97 10.74 -12.56 4.55
N SER A 98 11.91 -11.96 4.42
CA SER A 98 12.74 -11.57 5.56
C SER A 98 12.02 -10.56 6.46
N GLU A 99 12.25 -10.68 7.77
CA GLU A 99 11.63 -9.82 8.78
C GLU A 99 11.87 -8.32 8.53
N THR A 100 13.03 -7.96 7.99
CA THR A 100 13.36 -6.57 7.64
C THR A 100 12.44 -6.03 6.55
N ILE A 101 12.19 -6.81 5.50
CA ILE A 101 11.31 -6.39 4.40
C ILE A 101 9.86 -6.39 4.86
N LYS A 102 9.43 -7.39 5.66
CA LYS A 102 8.08 -7.41 6.25
C LYS A 102 7.82 -6.11 7.02
N LYS A 103 8.71 -5.72 7.94
CA LYS A 103 8.60 -4.45 8.70
C LYS A 103 8.49 -3.22 7.81
N GLN A 104 9.28 -3.15 6.73
CA GLN A 104 9.22 -2.03 5.79
C GLN A 104 7.88 -1.96 5.06
N VAL A 105 7.37 -3.11 4.59
CA VAL A 105 6.07 -3.17 3.89
C VAL A 105 4.92 -2.85 4.84
N HIS A 106 4.99 -3.32 6.09
CA HIS A 106 4.00 -3.00 7.12
C HIS A 106 3.88 -1.49 7.31
N GLN A 107 5.01 -0.76 7.41
CA GLN A 107 4.98 0.71 7.52
C GLN A 107 4.25 1.41 6.36
N TYR A 108 4.35 0.85 5.15
CA TYR A 108 3.62 1.39 4.00
C TYR A 108 2.13 1.06 4.06
N LEU A 109 1.78 -0.16 4.47
CA LEU A 109 0.39 -0.59 4.63
C LEU A 109 -0.32 0.16 5.75
N ASP A 110 0.36 0.40 6.87
CA ASP A 110 -0.14 1.20 7.99
C ASP A 110 -0.50 2.63 7.53
N LEU A 111 0.34 3.25 6.68
CA LEU A 111 0.04 4.57 6.12
C LEU A 111 -1.19 4.57 5.21
N ILE A 112 -1.35 3.51 4.41
CA ILE A 112 -2.51 3.34 3.54
C ILE A 112 -3.77 3.16 4.38
N GLU A 113 -3.70 2.33 5.42
CA GLU A 113 -4.78 2.12 6.38
C GLU A 113 -5.17 3.42 7.10
N ALA A 114 -4.20 4.14 7.67
CA ALA A 114 -4.45 5.40 8.38
C ALA A 114 -5.13 6.46 7.49
N ARG A 115 -4.81 6.49 6.18
CA ARG A 115 -5.48 7.38 5.22
C ARG A 115 -6.89 6.91 4.87
N ALA A 116 -7.11 5.60 4.87
CA ALA A 116 -8.41 5.00 4.60
C ALA A 116 -9.40 5.20 5.75
N THR A 117 -8.93 5.06 6.99
CA THR A 117 -9.69 5.30 8.22
C THR A 117 -9.89 6.78 8.52
N GLY A 118 -9.03 7.64 7.96
CA GLY A 118 -9.05 9.09 8.15
C GLY A 118 -8.26 9.57 9.37
N GLU A 119 -7.45 8.70 9.98
CA GLU A 119 -6.49 9.07 11.03
C GLU A 119 -5.38 9.99 10.49
N SER A 120 -4.96 9.77 9.24
CA SER A 120 -3.97 10.59 8.54
C SER A 120 -4.60 11.32 7.35
N MET A 121 -4.22 12.59 7.14
CA MET A 121 -4.74 13.39 6.04
C MET A 121 -4.22 12.87 4.70
N THR A 122 -5.08 12.93 3.68
CA THR A 122 -4.61 12.79 2.29
C THR A 122 -3.84 14.04 1.88
N ASN A 123 -2.88 13.88 0.96
CA ASN A 123 -2.15 15.02 0.42
C ASN A 123 -3.10 16.10 -0.14
N ALA A 124 -4.19 15.70 -0.81
CA ALA A 124 -5.19 16.61 -1.34
C ALA A 124 -5.96 17.36 -0.24
N ALA A 125 -6.28 16.70 0.88
CA ALA A 125 -6.89 17.36 2.03
C ALA A 125 -5.94 18.38 2.65
N TRP A 126 -4.68 18.00 2.84
CA TRP A 126 -3.65 18.89 3.38
C TRP A 126 -3.39 20.10 2.48
N ILE A 127 -3.30 19.92 1.17
CA ILE A 127 -3.13 21.04 0.23
C ILE A 127 -4.32 22.02 0.33
N ARG A 128 -5.55 21.49 0.43
CA ARG A 128 -6.74 22.33 0.61
C ARG A 128 -6.72 23.08 1.94
N GLU A 129 -6.37 22.42 3.04
CA GLU A 129 -6.19 23.04 4.36
C GLU A 129 -5.12 24.16 4.32
N PHE A 130 -3.97 23.87 3.69
CA PHE A 130 -2.87 24.80 3.54
C PHE A 130 -3.29 26.06 2.76
N VAL A 131 -3.93 25.89 1.61
CA VAL A 131 -4.40 27.01 0.78
C VAL A 131 -5.49 27.81 1.50
N THR A 132 -6.47 27.13 2.11
CA THR A 132 -7.60 27.80 2.77
C THR A 132 -7.23 28.54 4.04
N SER A 133 -6.18 28.10 4.74
CA SER A 133 -5.61 28.76 5.92
C SER A 133 -4.61 29.89 5.58
N HIS A 134 -4.23 30.05 4.32
CA HIS A 134 -3.24 31.03 3.92
C HIS A 134 -3.75 32.47 4.06
N PRO A 135 -2.98 33.42 4.65
CA PRO A 135 -3.42 34.80 4.87
C PRO A 135 -3.85 35.56 3.60
N GLU A 136 -3.23 35.25 2.46
CA GLU A 136 -3.57 35.86 1.17
C GLU A 136 -4.83 35.28 0.52
N TYR A 137 -5.35 34.15 1.01
CA TYR A 137 -6.49 33.47 0.39
C TYR A 137 -7.80 34.18 0.73
N LYS A 138 -8.51 34.63 -0.30
CA LYS A 138 -9.72 35.48 -0.16
C LYS A 138 -11.02 34.69 -0.23
N GLN A 139 -10.97 33.36 -0.08
CA GLN A 139 -12.13 32.48 -0.25
C GLN A 139 -12.79 32.61 -1.64
N ASP A 140 -12.01 33.03 -2.64
CA ASP A 140 -12.43 33.24 -4.02
C ASP A 140 -12.08 32.05 -4.93
N SER A 141 -11.59 30.95 -4.36
CA SER A 141 -11.10 29.77 -5.09
C SER A 141 -9.94 30.06 -6.06
N VAL A 142 -9.23 31.18 -5.86
CA VAL A 142 -8.05 31.54 -6.65
C VAL A 142 -6.79 31.33 -5.80
N VAL A 143 -5.81 30.63 -6.37
CA VAL A 143 -4.48 30.46 -5.77
C VAL A 143 -3.55 31.50 -6.37
N SER A 144 -3.12 32.48 -5.58
CA SER A 144 -2.12 33.49 -5.99
C SER A 144 -0.73 32.88 -6.12
N ASP A 145 0.17 33.57 -6.85
CA ASP A 145 1.57 33.15 -6.97
C ASP A 145 2.28 33.06 -5.60
N GLY A 146 1.90 33.92 -4.63
CA GLY A 146 2.41 33.87 -3.26
C GLY A 146 2.02 32.58 -2.55
N ILE A 147 0.73 32.23 -2.55
CA ILE A 147 0.23 30.97 -1.97
C ILE A 147 0.91 29.76 -2.64
N ALA A 148 1.05 29.78 -3.97
CA ALA A 148 1.69 28.70 -4.71
C ALA A 148 3.17 28.54 -4.35
N TYR A 149 3.90 29.65 -4.22
CA TYR A 149 5.30 29.64 -3.80
C TYR A 149 5.49 29.04 -2.40
N ASP A 150 4.66 29.48 -1.44
CA ASP A 150 4.71 28.98 -0.06
C ASP A 150 4.30 27.50 0.03
N LEU A 151 3.32 27.07 -0.76
CA LEU A 151 2.93 25.67 -0.87
C LEU A 151 4.09 24.81 -1.40
N CYS A 152 4.75 25.23 -2.48
CA CYS A 152 5.89 24.51 -3.04
C CYS A 152 7.06 24.43 -2.04
N ASN A 153 7.35 25.51 -1.31
CA ASN A 153 8.37 25.51 -0.27
C ASN A 153 8.02 24.57 0.89
N ALA A 154 6.77 24.59 1.36
CA ALA A 154 6.30 23.68 2.40
C ALA A 154 6.45 22.21 1.96
N CYS A 155 6.03 21.88 0.73
CA CYS A 155 6.20 20.55 0.15
C CYS A 155 7.67 20.12 0.09
N ARG A 156 8.58 21.03 -0.32
CA ARG A 156 10.01 20.77 -0.37
C ARG A 156 10.58 20.49 1.03
N GLU A 157 10.24 21.32 2.01
CA GLU A 157 10.73 21.15 3.39
C GLU A 157 10.24 19.85 4.04
N ILE A 158 8.99 19.45 3.79
CA ILE A 158 8.44 18.18 4.26
C ILE A 158 9.17 17.01 3.59
N GLY A 159 9.33 17.06 2.26
CA GLY A 159 10.01 16.02 1.49
C GLY A 159 11.50 15.85 1.85
N GLU A 160 12.17 16.94 2.22
CA GLU A 160 13.55 16.94 2.71
C GLU A 160 13.67 16.53 4.19
N GLY A 161 12.55 16.36 4.91
CA GLY A 161 12.54 16.06 6.35
C GLY A 161 12.90 17.24 7.26
N LYS A 162 12.89 18.47 6.73
CA LYS A 162 13.19 19.72 7.48
C LYS A 162 11.99 20.22 8.27
N ARG A 163 10.78 19.97 7.78
CA ARG A 163 9.51 20.32 8.43
C ARG A 163 8.79 19.06 8.87
N ALA A 164 8.37 19.02 10.14
CA ALA A 164 7.48 17.99 10.65
C ALA A 164 6.06 18.22 10.12
N ALA A 165 5.39 17.13 9.74
CA ALA A 165 4.01 17.13 9.26
C ALA A 165 3.28 15.88 9.78
N PRO A 166 3.05 15.79 11.11
CA PRO A 166 2.41 14.63 11.73
C PRO A 166 1.01 14.35 11.16
N GLU A 167 0.32 15.36 10.65
CA GLU A 167 -0.99 15.24 10.00
C GLU A 167 -0.96 14.48 8.66
N LEU A 168 0.18 14.48 7.96
CA LEU A 168 0.38 13.81 6.67
C LEU A 168 1.03 12.42 6.79
N LEU A 169 1.71 12.20 7.92
CA LEU A 169 2.49 11.02 8.22
C LEU A 169 1.74 10.13 9.23
N LEU A 170 2.33 8.99 9.56
CA LEU A 170 1.84 8.17 10.67
C LEU A 170 2.14 8.89 12.00
N PRO A 171 1.30 8.73 13.05
CA PRO A 171 1.54 9.37 14.35
C PRO A 171 2.90 9.07 14.98
N MET A 172 3.48 7.92 14.64
CA MET A 172 4.80 7.49 15.10
C MET A 172 5.98 8.07 14.28
N VAL A 173 5.70 8.75 13.17
CA VAL A 173 6.70 9.31 12.26
C VAL A 173 6.60 10.83 12.28
N GLU A 174 7.40 11.46 13.14
CA GLU A 174 7.43 12.91 13.32
C GLU A 174 7.90 13.65 12.05
N LYS A 175 8.93 13.10 11.39
CA LYS A 175 9.50 13.64 10.15
C LYS A 175 9.97 12.55 9.22
N VAL A 176 9.94 12.84 7.93
CA VAL A 176 10.63 12.04 6.92
C VAL A 176 12.13 12.05 7.25
N ARG A 177 12.82 10.95 6.95
CA ARG A 177 14.27 10.87 7.08
C ARG A 177 14.89 12.05 6.35
N GLU A 178 15.71 12.82 7.05
CA GLU A 178 16.39 13.97 6.46
C GLU A 178 17.19 13.54 5.22
N LEU A 179 16.89 14.20 4.10
CA LEU A 179 17.60 14.02 2.86
C LEU A 179 18.54 15.21 2.67
N ASN A 180 19.81 14.92 2.38
CA ASN A 180 20.71 15.96 1.91
C ASN A 180 20.54 16.09 0.38
N PRO A 181 19.94 17.19 -0.13
CA PRO A 181 19.72 17.38 -1.56
C PRO A 181 21.03 17.37 -2.37
N ASP A 182 22.17 17.69 -1.75
CA ASP A 182 23.49 17.70 -2.41
C ASP A 182 23.91 16.30 -2.93
N MET A 183 23.32 15.23 -2.39
CA MET A 183 23.62 13.84 -2.76
C MET A 183 22.38 13.07 -3.25
N ALA A 184 21.26 13.75 -3.47
CA ALA A 184 19.98 13.12 -3.81
C ALA A 184 19.85 12.75 -5.30
N TYR A 185 20.60 13.43 -6.18
CA TYR A 185 20.64 13.16 -7.61
C TYR A 185 21.92 12.43 -8.02
N ASP A 186 21.95 11.90 -9.25
CA ASP A 186 23.04 11.12 -9.83
C ASP A 186 24.41 11.76 -9.55
N VAL A 187 25.07 11.28 -8.50
CA VAL A 187 26.50 11.51 -8.31
C VAL A 187 27.17 10.73 -9.43
N PRO A 188 27.77 11.39 -10.44
CA PRO A 188 28.45 10.68 -11.50
C PRO A 188 29.49 9.79 -10.84
N LEU A 189 29.33 8.48 -11.01
CA LEU A 189 30.31 7.52 -10.51
C LEU A 189 31.65 7.86 -11.17
N ASP A 190 32.71 7.90 -10.37
CA ASP A 190 34.03 8.21 -10.89
C ASP A 190 34.40 7.17 -11.97
N ALA A 191 34.50 7.65 -13.21
CA ALA A 191 34.86 6.84 -14.37
C ALA A 191 36.37 6.64 -14.47
N ALA A 192 37.16 7.25 -13.57
CA ALA A 192 38.60 7.05 -13.53
C ALA A 192 38.92 5.58 -13.28
N LYS A 193 39.80 5.04 -14.13
CA LYS A 193 40.35 3.70 -13.92
C LYS A 193 41.19 3.74 -12.64
N ILE A 194 40.95 2.78 -11.75
CA ILE A 194 41.82 2.54 -10.60
C ILE A 194 43.22 2.21 -11.14
N THR A 195 44.14 3.17 -11.10
CA THR A 195 45.43 3.13 -11.81
C THR A 195 46.61 2.73 -10.92
N GLY A 196 46.36 2.36 -9.66
CA GLY A 196 47.36 1.78 -8.76
C GLY A 196 47.03 0.33 -8.41
N ASP A 197 48.01 -0.57 -8.57
CA ASP A 197 47.84 -2.00 -8.23
C ASP A 197 47.54 -2.17 -6.73
N ASP A 198 48.16 -1.35 -5.87
CA ASP A 198 47.93 -1.32 -4.42
C ASP A 198 46.54 -0.80 -4.05
N LEU A 199 46.01 0.19 -4.78
CA LEU A 199 44.64 0.71 -4.56
C LEU A 199 43.59 -0.34 -4.96
N ARG A 200 43.83 -1.05 -6.06
CA ARG A 200 42.96 -2.15 -6.50
C ARG A 200 43.00 -3.31 -5.52
N GLN A 201 44.19 -3.71 -5.06
CA GLN A 201 44.36 -4.78 -4.07
C GLN A 201 43.75 -4.41 -2.71
N GLY A 202 43.96 -3.17 -2.24
CA GLY A 202 43.36 -2.66 -1.01
C GLY A 202 41.83 -2.61 -1.08
N LEU A 203 41.28 -2.23 -2.24
CA LEU A 203 39.83 -2.26 -2.47
C LEU A 203 39.31 -3.70 -2.46
N VAL A 204 39.94 -4.61 -3.20
CA VAL A 204 39.58 -6.03 -3.24
C VAL A 204 39.64 -6.66 -1.85
N GLN A 205 40.69 -6.39 -1.07
CA GLN A 205 40.80 -6.83 0.32
C GLN A 205 39.70 -6.25 1.21
N SER A 206 39.33 -4.98 1.00
CA SER A 206 38.21 -4.35 1.70
C SER A 206 36.88 -5.07 1.40
N TYR A 207 36.62 -5.43 0.14
CA TYR A 207 35.44 -6.22 -0.24
C TYR A 207 35.46 -7.65 0.33
N PHE A 208 36.61 -8.33 0.32
CA PHE A 208 36.76 -9.63 0.97
C PHE A 208 36.49 -9.53 2.48
N SER A 209 37.03 -8.51 3.16
CA SER A 209 36.79 -8.29 4.59
C SER A 209 35.31 -8.02 4.90
N ARG A 210 34.61 -7.31 4.01
CA ARG A 210 33.17 -7.05 4.13
C ARG A 210 32.34 -8.29 3.87
N ALA A 211 32.70 -9.12 2.89
CA ALA A 211 32.04 -10.39 2.63
C ALA A 211 32.20 -11.36 3.81
N SER A 212 33.40 -11.44 4.39
CA SER A 212 33.68 -12.20 5.60
C SER A 212 32.89 -11.66 6.80
N ARG A 213 32.87 -10.34 7.01
CA ARG A 213 32.04 -9.69 8.06
C ARG A 213 30.55 -9.94 7.86
N ARG A 214 30.05 -9.93 6.63
CA ARG A 214 28.64 -10.19 6.33
C ARG A 214 28.26 -11.65 6.59
N LYS A 215 29.17 -12.60 6.33
CA LYS A 215 28.99 -14.01 6.72
C LYS A 215 29.00 -14.17 8.26
N LEU A 216 29.93 -13.51 8.94
CA LEU A 216 30.01 -13.50 10.41
C LEU A 216 28.75 -12.88 11.04
N ASN A 217 28.30 -11.72 10.54
CA ASN A 217 27.09 -11.06 11.03
C ASN A 217 25.83 -11.88 10.73
N LYS A 218 25.76 -12.58 9.60
CA LYS A 218 24.66 -13.51 9.29
C LYS A 218 24.66 -14.73 10.21
N ALA A 219 25.85 -15.24 10.58
CA ALA A 219 25.99 -16.33 11.54
C ALA A 219 25.67 -15.88 12.98
N ALA A 220 26.08 -14.68 13.38
CA ALA A 220 25.79 -14.09 14.69
C ALA A 220 24.30 -13.74 14.84
N ALA A 221 23.66 -13.22 13.79
CA ALA A 221 22.22 -12.96 13.78
C ALA A 221 21.39 -14.25 13.89
N ALA A 222 21.87 -15.37 13.35
CA ALA A 222 21.25 -16.69 13.52
C ALA A 222 21.40 -17.26 14.95
N GLN A 223 22.31 -16.70 15.77
CA GLN A 223 22.60 -17.14 17.13
C GLN A 223 22.11 -16.15 18.21
N GLY A 224 21.39 -15.09 17.82
CA GLY A 224 20.74 -14.16 18.77
C GLY A 224 21.69 -13.20 19.52
N ALA A 225 22.95 -13.07 19.12
CA ALA A 225 23.91 -12.16 19.76
C ALA A 225 24.03 -10.83 18.99
N GLY A 226 23.77 -9.71 19.67
CA GLY A 226 23.92 -8.36 19.12
C GLY A 226 25.39 -8.02 18.84
N VAL A 227 25.67 -7.49 17.65
CA VAL A 227 27.03 -7.13 17.21
C VAL A 227 27.38 -5.71 17.67
N PRO A 228 28.54 -5.48 18.31
CA PRO A 228 29.00 -4.13 18.63
C PRO A 228 29.47 -3.41 17.37
N VAL A 229 28.89 -2.24 17.10
CA VAL A 229 29.26 -1.36 15.97
C VAL A 229 30.46 -0.51 16.37
N SER A 230 31.51 -0.48 15.56
CA SER A 230 32.74 0.28 15.86
C SER A 230 32.67 1.69 15.28
N PRO A 231 33.18 2.74 15.94
CA PRO A 231 33.11 4.13 15.47
C PRO A 231 33.78 4.42 14.11
N SER A 232 34.52 3.46 13.54
CA SER A 232 35.11 3.56 12.19
C SER A 232 34.13 3.17 11.06
N ASP A 233 32.93 2.69 11.38
CA ASP A 233 31.99 2.12 10.41
C ASP A 233 31.26 3.19 9.54
N TRP A 234 31.47 4.48 9.80
CA TRP A 234 30.82 5.60 9.07
C TRP A 234 31.77 6.52 8.29
N LYS A 235 33.07 6.21 8.17
CA LYS A 235 33.98 6.96 7.30
C LYS A 235 34.11 6.35 5.91
#